data_AF-A0A348UTL1-F1
#
_entry.id   AF-A0A348UTL1-F1
#
_cell.length_a   1.000
_cell.length_b   1.000
_cell.length_c   1.000
_cell.angle_alpha   90.00
_cell.angle_beta   90.00
_cell.angle_gamma   90.00
#
_symmetry.space_group_name_H-M   'P 1'
#
loop_
_entity.id
_entity.type
_entity.pdbx_description
1 polymer ?
#
loop_
_entity_poly.entity_id
_entity_poly.type
_entity_poly.pdbx_seq_one_letter_code
_entity_poly.pdbx_strand_id
1 'polypeptide(L)'
;DGKLNPFLLILPFFAFWKKGRHNPAHRWEIKALAWFSALFFLIALFTTVMRVRYISPIIPPLIILSVFGLHNIRESIQAISDHWKKLVAKACLGGAVFACLAYNTVYLMEQYRYVQPLDYITGRVSRHEYIARYRFEYPAMRYINENPPSDAKILFFFMGKRGYYCDREYVPESQTLLLKFIQQGKTPEDILNEYRVMKATHLLVHKEFFIKWANEVFNADQIQTLNEFMRTYLDRVFSVNGVDLLVLRVPGRNVSIEDKEG
;
A
#
# COMPACT_ATOMS: atom_id res chain seq x y z
N ASP A 1 3.83 -4.85 1.68
CA ASP A 1 4.11 -5.19 3.10
C ASP A 1 5.48 -5.87 3.20
N GLY A 2 6.16 -5.73 4.33
CA GLY A 2 7.43 -6.43 4.56
C GLY A 2 7.25 -7.95 4.49
N LYS A 3 8.30 -8.69 4.12
CA LYS A 3 8.28 -10.16 4.12
C LYS A 3 8.95 -10.66 5.40
N LEU A 4 8.26 -11.52 6.15
CA LEU A 4 8.86 -12.18 7.30
C LEU A 4 9.65 -13.40 6.86
N ASN A 5 10.75 -13.63 7.55
CA ASN A 5 11.60 -14.77 7.28
C ASN A 5 10.99 -16.04 7.91
N PRO A 6 10.80 -17.14 7.15
CA PRO A 6 10.24 -18.41 7.68
C PRO A 6 10.97 -18.98 8.90
N PHE A 7 12.27 -18.67 9.05
CA PHE A 7 13.07 -19.11 10.20
C PHE A 7 12.55 -18.54 11.53
N LEU A 8 11.85 -17.40 11.53
CA LEU A 8 11.20 -16.83 12.73
C LEU A 8 10.03 -17.68 13.24
N LEU A 9 9.52 -18.62 12.44
CA LEU A 9 8.51 -19.59 12.88
C LEU A 9 9.14 -20.92 13.28
N ILE A 10 10.21 -21.35 12.58
CA ILE A 10 10.81 -22.68 12.80
C ILE A 10 11.73 -22.70 14.03
N LEU A 11 12.59 -21.70 14.20
CA LEU A 11 13.60 -21.70 15.27
C LEU A 11 13.01 -21.63 16.70
N PRO A 12 11.89 -20.91 16.97
CA PRO A 12 11.27 -20.89 18.28
C PRO A 12 10.85 -22.26 18.81
N PHE A 13 10.50 -23.23 17.95
CA PHE A 13 10.16 -24.59 18.41
C PHE A 13 11.32 -25.26 19.15
N PHE A 14 12.55 -24.99 18.73
CA PHE A 14 13.74 -25.55 19.34
C PHE A 14 14.11 -24.89 20.67
N ALA A 15 13.50 -23.76 21.02
CA ALA A 15 13.66 -23.15 22.35
C ALA A 15 13.18 -24.10 23.47
N PHE A 16 12.30 -25.05 23.15
CA PHE A 16 11.73 -26.00 24.11
C PHE A 16 12.42 -27.38 24.16
N TRP A 17 13.41 -27.65 23.29
CA TRP A 17 13.99 -28.99 23.11
C TRP A 17 14.76 -29.50 24.34
N LYS A 18 15.32 -28.62 25.17
CA LYS A 18 16.10 -29.02 26.37
C LYS A 18 15.55 -28.42 27.66
N LYS A 19 14.28 -28.74 27.96
CA LYS A 19 13.62 -28.32 29.20
C LYS A 19 14.37 -28.71 30.49
N GLY A 20 15.31 -29.66 30.50
CA GLY A 20 15.93 -30.17 31.74
C GLY A 20 17.09 -29.35 32.34
N ARG A 21 17.80 -28.52 31.55
CA ARG A 21 19.05 -27.85 31.98
C ARG A 21 18.93 -26.36 32.31
N HIS A 22 17.78 -25.75 32.01
CA HIS A 22 17.56 -24.32 32.24
C HIS A 22 17.09 -24.04 33.67
N ASN A 23 17.59 -22.94 34.25
CA ASN A 23 17.12 -22.37 35.51
C ASN A 23 15.57 -22.17 35.44
N PRO A 24 14.78 -22.57 36.46
CA PRO A 24 13.32 -22.43 36.45
C PRO A 24 12.79 -21.06 36.01
N ALA A 25 13.48 -19.95 36.32
CA ALA A 25 13.10 -18.60 35.87
C ALA A 25 13.09 -18.44 34.34
N HIS A 26 14.16 -18.89 33.65
CA HIS A 26 14.25 -18.82 32.19
C HIS A 26 13.15 -19.63 31.48
N ARG A 27 12.68 -20.72 32.09
CA ARG A 27 11.60 -21.52 31.52
C ARG A 27 10.27 -20.77 31.52
N TRP A 28 10.03 -19.94 32.53
CA TRP A 28 8.84 -19.11 32.60
C TRP A 28 8.89 -17.98 31.58
N GLU A 29 10.04 -17.33 31.41
CA GLU A 29 10.24 -16.28 30.39
C GLU A 29 9.99 -16.80 28.97
N ILE A 30 10.61 -17.93 28.60
CA ILE A 30 10.42 -18.55 27.28
C ILE A 30 8.94 -18.90 27.03
N LYS A 31 8.25 -19.45 28.04
CA LYS A 31 6.82 -19.74 27.94
C LYS A 31 5.98 -18.47 27.83
N ALA A 32 6.29 -17.43 28.59
CA ALA A 32 5.56 -16.17 28.55
C ALA A 32 5.70 -15.49 27.19
N LEU A 33 6.91 -15.42 26.62
CA LEU A 33 7.15 -14.88 25.28
C LEU A 33 6.44 -15.70 24.20
N ALA A 34 6.42 -17.03 24.33
CA ALA A 34 5.72 -17.89 23.38
C ALA A 34 4.20 -17.75 23.48
N TRP A 35 3.64 -17.70 24.69
CA TRP A 35 2.22 -17.45 24.90
C TRP A 35 1.81 -16.07 24.42
N PHE A 36 2.59 -15.04 24.72
CA PHE A 36 2.38 -13.69 24.20
C PHE A 36 2.35 -13.71 22.67
N SER A 37 3.35 -14.32 22.04
CA SER A 37 3.45 -14.39 20.57
C SER A 37 2.27 -15.15 19.96
N ALA A 38 1.88 -16.28 20.54
CA ALA A 38 0.78 -17.10 20.07
C ALA A 38 -0.58 -16.42 20.26
N LEU A 39 -0.86 -15.90 21.46
CA LEU A 39 -2.11 -15.20 21.76
C LEU A 39 -2.26 -13.95 20.90
N PHE A 40 -1.21 -13.14 20.80
CA PHE A 40 -1.24 -11.94 19.99
C PHE A 40 -1.40 -12.28 18.50
N PHE A 41 -0.74 -13.33 18.00
CA PHE A 41 -0.95 -13.82 16.64
C PHE A 41 -2.41 -14.24 16.41
N LEU A 42 -3.01 -15.00 17.33
CA LEU A 42 -4.42 -15.41 17.24
C LEU A 42 -5.35 -14.20 17.27
N ILE A 43 -5.10 -13.23 18.15
CA ILE A 43 -5.88 -11.97 18.18
C ILE A 43 -5.78 -11.29 16.81
N ALA A 44 -4.57 -11.08 16.28
CA ALA A 44 -4.38 -10.43 14.98
C ALA A 44 -5.08 -11.20 13.84
N LEU A 45 -5.02 -12.54 13.87
CA LEU A 45 -5.65 -13.43 12.89
C LEU A 45 -7.18 -13.34 12.90
N PHE A 46 -7.80 -13.29 14.08
CA PHE A 46 -9.27 -13.29 14.21
C PHE A 46 -9.89 -11.89 14.20
N THR A 47 -9.12 -10.83 14.47
CA THR A 47 -9.65 -9.45 14.56
C THR A 47 -9.36 -8.59 13.34
N THR A 48 -8.33 -8.92 12.54
CA THR A 48 -7.89 -8.05 11.44
C THR A 48 -7.55 -8.83 10.18
N VAL A 49 -7.55 -8.13 9.03
CA VAL A 49 -6.96 -8.68 7.80
C VAL A 49 -5.47 -8.86 8.03
N MET A 50 -4.98 -10.09 7.90
CA MET A 50 -3.58 -10.44 8.13
C MET A 50 -2.63 -9.55 7.32
N ARG A 51 -1.89 -8.69 8.02
CA ARG A 51 -0.84 -7.83 7.47
C ARG A 51 0.36 -7.84 8.40
N VAL A 52 1.55 -7.73 7.82
CA VAL A 52 2.81 -7.82 8.58
C VAL A 52 2.94 -6.72 9.65
N ARG A 53 2.33 -5.55 9.43
CA ARG A 53 2.28 -4.48 10.43
C ARG A 53 1.58 -4.87 11.72
N TYR A 54 0.55 -5.72 11.64
CA TYR A 54 -0.23 -6.11 12.81
C TYR A 54 0.53 -7.13 13.65
N ILE A 55 1.32 -8.00 13.03
CA ILE A 55 2.20 -8.96 13.73
C ILE A 55 3.57 -8.36 14.11
N SER A 56 3.80 -7.06 13.90
CA SER A 56 5.06 -6.43 14.29
C SER A 56 5.38 -6.56 15.79
N PRO A 57 4.40 -6.49 16.73
CA PRO A 57 4.68 -6.63 18.16
C PRO A 57 5.21 -8.02 18.57
N ILE A 58 4.93 -9.07 17.79
CA ILE A 58 5.42 -10.42 18.08
C ILE A 58 6.80 -10.70 17.49
N ILE A 59 7.36 -9.80 16.67
CA ILE A 59 8.68 -9.99 16.08
C ILE A 59 9.78 -10.07 17.15
N PRO A 60 9.91 -9.10 18.09
CA PRO A 60 10.94 -9.19 19.15
C PRO A 60 10.89 -10.49 19.98
N PRO A 61 9.73 -10.94 20.53
CA PRO A 61 9.70 -12.17 21.30
C PRO A 61 10.03 -13.41 20.45
N LEU A 62 9.60 -13.46 19.18
CA LEU A 62 9.98 -14.55 18.26
C LEU A 62 11.48 -14.57 17.95
N ILE A 63 12.14 -13.41 17.85
CA ILE A 63 13.60 -13.34 17.69
C ILE A 63 14.29 -13.92 18.92
N ILE A 64 13.88 -13.52 20.13
CA ILE A 64 14.45 -14.03 21.38
C ILE A 64 14.30 -15.56 21.44
N LEU A 65 13.11 -16.08 21.17
CA LEU A 65 12.84 -17.52 21.12
C LEU A 65 13.68 -18.23 20.05
N SER A 66 13.84 -17.62 18.88
CA SER A 66 14.68 -18.17 17.79
C SER A 66 16.15 -18.28 18.21
N VAL A 67 16.68 -17.29 18.92
CA VAL A 67 18.06 -17.30 19.43
C VAL A 67 18.23 -18.38 20.50
N PHE A 68 17.27 -18.54 21.41
CA PHE A 68 17.25 -19.66 22.36
C PHE A 68 17.19 -21.01 21.65
N GLY A 69 16.38 -21.14 20.60
CA GLY A 69 16.33 -22.34 19.77
C GLY A 69 17.66 -22.67 19.12
N LEU A 70 18.33 -21.68 18.54
CA LEU A 70 19.65 -21.83 17.95
C LEU A 70 20.71 -22.25 18.98
N HIS A 71 20.67 -21.64 20.17
CA HIS A 71 21.54 -22.00 21.28
C HIS A 71 21.34 -23.47 21.73
N ASN A 72 20.09 -23.90 21.90
CA ASN A 72 19.77 -25.28 22.27
C ASN A 72 20.21 -26.29 21.21
N ILE A 73 20.04 -25.98 19.91
CA ILE A 73 20.54 -26.82 18.82
C ILE A 73 22.07 -26.93 18.91
N ARG A 74 22.77 -25.80 19.09
CA ARG A 74 24.24 -25.79 19.22
C ARG A 74 24.72 -26.67 20.38
N GLU A 75 24.08 -26.59 21.55
CA GLU A 75 24.42 -27.46 22.68
C GLU A 75 24.15 -28.94 22.38
N SER A 76 23.06 -29.26 21.68
CA SER A 76 22.76 -30.63 21.26
C SER A 76 23.82 -31.18 20.30
N ILE A 77 24.29 -30.36 19.37
CA ILE A 77 25.40 -30.72 18.47
C ILE A 77 26.70 -30.91 19.25
N GLN A 78 26.95 -30.10 20.28
CA GLN A 78 28.17 -30.22 21.10
C GLN A 78 28.22 -31.53 21.89
N ALA A 79 27.07 -32.03 22.34
CA ALA A 79 26.93 -33.28 23.08
C ALA A 79 27.09 -34.55 22.22
N ILE A 80 27.16 -34.42 20.89
CA ILE A 80 27.45 -35.55 19.99
C ILE A 80 28.91 -35.97 20.18
N SER A 81 29.14 -37.24 20.50
CA SER A 81 30.48 -37.84 20.69
C SER A 81 31.19 -38.11 19.36
N ASP A 82 30.46 -38.61 18.36
CA ASP A 82 30.96 -38.92 17.02
C ASP A 82 31.38 -37.65 16.25
N HIS A 83 32.66 -37.57 15.90
CA HIS A 83 33.26 -36.42 15.23
C HIS A 83 32.62 -36.11 13.88
N TRP A 84 32.35 -37.13 13.06
CA TRP A 84 31.78 -36.96 11.72
C TRP A 84 30.33 -36.48 11.81
N LYS A 85 29.51 -37.09 12.67
CA LYS A 85 28.13 -36.63 12.90
C LYS A 85 28.08 -35.20 13.42
N LYS A 86 29.00 -34.83 14.32
CA LYS A 86 29.13 -33.47 14.83
C LYS A 86 29.52 -32.47 13.75
N LEU A 87 30.46 -32.83 12.87
CA LEU A 87 30.88 -31.98 11.75
C LEU A 87 29.72 -31.76 10.78
N VAL A 88 29.02 -32.82 10.38
CA VAL A 88 27.85 -32.75 9.50
C VAL A 88 26.76 -31.87 10.13
N ALA A 89 26.42 -32.08 11.41
CA ALA A 89 25.39 -31.28 12.07
C ALA A 89 25.77 -29.79 12.19
N LYS A 90 27.05 -29.47 12.44
CA LYS A 90 27.55 -28.09 12.39
C LYS A 90 27.44 -27.48 10.99
N ALA A 91 27.81 -28.24 9.96
CA ALA A 91 27.71 -27.79 8.57
C ALA A 91 26.25 -27.54 8.17
N CYS A 92 25.33 -28.44 8.55
CA CYS A 92 23.89 -28.25 8.34
C CYS A 92 23.35 -27.01 9.04
N LEU A 93 23.73 -26.78 10.30
CA LEU A 93 23.29 -25.59 11.04
C LEU A 93 23.85 -24.30 10.43
N GLY A 94 25.14 -24.30 10.09
CA GLY A 94 25.79 -23.18 9.42
C GLY A 94 25.16 -22.88 8.05
N GLY A 95 24.87 -23.92 7.28
CA GLY A 95 24.16 -23.82 6.00
C GLY A 95 22.75 -23.26 6.15
N ALA A 96 21.99 -23.69 7.16
CA ALA A 96 20.65 -23.17 7.43
C ALA A 96 20.67 -21.67 7.82
N VAL A 97 21.61 -21.27 8.69
CA VAL A 97 21.80 -19.85 9.05
C VAL A 97 22.25 -19.04 7.84
N PHE A 98 23.18 -19.55 7.04
CA PHE A 98 23.61 -18.90 5.81
C PHE A 98 22.46 -18.72 4.82
N ALA A 99 21.65 -19.75 4.59
CA ALA A 99 20.46 -19.66 3.73
C ALA A 99 19.46 -18.61 4.24
N CYS A 100 19.25 -18.54 5.56
CA CYS A 100 18.43 -17.51 6.19
C CYS A 100 18.93 -16.09 5.91
N LEU A 101 20.23 -15.85 6.11
CA LEU A 101 20.86 -14.56 5.84
C LEU A 101 20.86 -14.23 4.35
N ALA A 102 21.18 -15.19 3.49
CA ALA A 102 21.16 -15.02 2.04
C ALA A 102 19.76 -14.62 1.55
N TYR A 103 18.71 -15.26 2.04
CA TYR A 103 17.32 -14.89 1.72
C TYR A 103 17.01 -13.44 2.10
N ASN A 104 17.39 -13.00 3.32
CA ASN A 104 17.21 -11.61 3.73
C ASN A 104 18.03 -10.65 2.86
N THR A 105 19.26 -11.01 2.50
CA THR A 105 20.12 -10.19 1.65
C THR A 105 19.53 -10.04 0.25
N VAL A 106 19.03 -11.12 -0.36
CA VAL A 106 18.35 -11.05 -1.67
C VAL A 106 17.15 -10.10 -1.61
N TYR A 107 16.32 -10.22 -0.57
CA TYR A 107 15.20 -9.31 -0.36
C TYR A 107 15.65 -7.84 -0.22
N LEU A 108 16.70 -7.57 0.55
CA LEU A 108 17.25 -6.22 0.72
C LEU A 108 17.83 -5.68 -0.59
N MET A 109 18.51 -6.51 -1.38
CA MET A 109 19.03 -6.12 -2.70
C MET A 109 17.91 -5.78 -3.68
N GLU A 110 16.84 -6.59 -3.73
CA GLU A 110 15.65 -6.31 -4.54
C GLU A 110 15.01 -4.99 -4.12
N GLN A 111 14.83 -4.77 -2.81
CA GLN A 111 14.25 -3.54 -2.28
C GLN A 111 15.13 -2.33 -2.60
N TYR A 112 16.45 -2.45 -2.48
CA TYR A 112 17.39 -1.40 -2.82
C TYR A 112 17.33 -1.05 -4.32
N ARG A 113 17.27 -2.06 -5.19
CA ARG A 113 17.13 -1.88 -6.65
C ARG A 113 15.79 -1.24 -7.03
N TYR A 114 14.72 -1.57 -6.31
CA TYR A 114 13.40 -0.99 -6.55
C TYR A 114 13.31 0.47 -6.07
N VAL A 115 13.79 0.76 -4.86
CA VAL A 115 13.69 2.09 -4.24
C VAL A 115 14.73 3.07 -4.77
N GLN A 116 15.89 2.59 -5.22
CA GLN A 116 17.00 3.41 -5.74
C GLN A 116 17.31 4.63 -4.84
N PRO A 117 17.54 4.41 -3.53
CA PRO A 117 17.54 5.50 -2.55
C PRO A 117 18.65 6.53 -2.78
N LEU A 118 19.79 6.11 -3.35
CA LEU A 118 20.90 7.01 -3.61
C LEU A 118 20.56 8.10 -4.62
N ASP A 119 19.72 7.84 -5.62
CA ASP A 119 19.39 8.85 -6.62
C ASP A 119 18.72 10.07 -5.97
N TYR A 120 17.83 9.85 -5.01
CA TYR A 120 17.18 10.93 -4.27
C TYR A 120 18.11 11.56 -3.24
N ILE A 121 18.83 10.74 -2.45
CA ILE A 121 19.72 11.24 -1.38
C ILE A 121 20.89 12.07 -1.95
N THR A 122 21.42 11.67 -3.11
CA THR A 122 22.50 12.41 -3.78
C THR A 122 22.00 13.60 -4.61
N GLY A 123 20.68 13.83 -4.67
CA GLY A 123 20.09 14.92 -5.43
C GLY A 123 20.08 14.73 -6.95
N ARG A 124 20.35 13.52 -7.45
CA ARG A 124 20.27 13.21 -8.89
C ARG A 124 18.84 13.28 -9.42
N VAL A 125 17.86 13.00 -8.57
CA VAL A 125 16.44 13.21 -8.88
C VAL A 125 15.81 14.13 -7.85
N SER A 126 14.93 15.00 -8.32
CA SER A 126 14.13 15.88 -7.47
C SER A 126 13.11 15.09 -6.65
N ARG A 127 12.56 15.74 -5.60
CA ARG A 127 11.42 15.19 -4.83
C ARG A 127 10.25 14.84 -5.73
N HIS A 128 9.93 15.69 -6.72
CA HIS A 128 8.81 15.46 -7.61
C HIS A 128 9.01 14.23 -8.49
N GLU A 129 10.18 14.09 -9.09
CA GLU A 129 10.53 12.94 -9.95
C GLU A 129 10.57 11.64 -9.15
N TYR A 130 11.14 11.67 -7.95
CA TYR A 130 11.18 10.52 -7.07
C TYR A 130 9.77 10.03 -6.70
N ILE A 131 8.87 10.94 -6.31
CA ILE A 131 7.48 10.56 -5.97
C ILE A 131 6.75 10.04 -7.21
N ALA A 132 6.89 10.71 -8.36
CA ALA A 132 6.25 10.32 -9.62
C ALA A 132 6.63 8.90 -10.07
N ARG A 133 7.85 8.44 -9.77
CA ARG A 133 8.32 7.06 -10.05
C ARG A 133 7.46 5.99 -9.36
N TYR A 134 6.91 6.28 -8.17
CA TYR A 134 6.18 5.31 -7.35
C TYR A 134 4.68 5.60 -7.23
N ARG A 135 4.25 6.81 -7.60
CA ARG A 135 2.87 7.28 -7.45
C ARG A 135 2.41 7.82 -8.79
N PHE A 136 1.66 6.98 -9.51
CA PHE A 136 1.16 7.27 -10.84
C PHE A 136 0.30 8.54 -10.86
N GLU A 137 -0.42 8.81 -9.77
CA GLU A 137 -1.34 9.93 -9.61
C GLU A 137 -0.63 11.26 -9.33
N TYR A 138 0.64 11.21 -8.90
CA TYR A 138 1.34 12.39 -8.39
C TYR A 138 1.49 13.54 -9.40
N PRO A 139 1.80 13.29 -10.69
CA PRO A 139 1.90 14.39 -11.64
C PRO A 139 0.56 15.11 -11.86
N ALA A 140 -0.57 14.39 -11.77
CA ALA A 140 -1.90 15.02 -11.83
C ALA A 140 -2.19 15.86 -10.57
N MET A 141 -1.80 15.39 -9.39
CA MET A 141 -1.91 16.18 -8.15
C MET A 141 -1.07 17.45 -8.23
N ARG A 142 0.15 17.37 -8.77
CA ARG A 142 0.99 18.54 -9.00
C ARG A 142 0.31 19.55 -9.94
N TYR A 143 -0.23 19.07 -11.06
CA TYR A 143 -0.99 19.92 -11.97
C TYR A 143 -2.19 20.60 -11.28
N ILE A 144 -2.94 19.85 -10.46
CA ILE A 144 -4.05 20.38 -9.64
C ILE A 144 -3.58 21.45 -8.65
N ASN A 145 -2.38 21.31 -8.09
CA ASN A 145 -1.88 22.27 -7.12
C ASN A 145 -1.39 23.57 -7.78
N GLU A 146 -0.98 23.51 -9.05
CA GLU A 146 -0.35 24.62 -9.78
C GLU A 146 -1.29 25.38 -10.73
N ASN A 147 -2.36 24.74 -11.26
CA ASN A 147 -3.15 25.32 -12.37
C ASN A 147 -4.57 25.75 -11.99
N PRO A 148 -5.43 24.88 -11.40
CA PRO A 148 -6.75 25.31 -10.93
C PRO A 148 -6.70 26.41 -9.86
N PRO A 149 -7.77 27.25 -9.79
CA PRO A 149 -7.98 28.18 -8.67
C PRO A 149 -7.89 27.51 -7.30
N SER A 150 -7.55 28.29 -6.27
CA SER A 150 -7.37 27.78 -4.89
C SER A 150 -8.66 27.22 -4.28
N ASP A 151 -9.83 27.68 -4.74
CA ASP A 151 -11.15 27.23 -4.32
C ASP A 151 -11.68 26.06 -5.16
N ALA A 152 -10.87 25.51 -6.07
CA ALA A 152 -11.24 24.34 -6.85
C ALA A 152 -11.50 23.13 -5.93
N LYS A 153 -12.68 22.54 -6.08
CA LYS A 153 -13.05 21.28 -5.44
C LYS A 153 -12.99 20.11 -6.41
N ILE A 154 -12.22 19.09 -6.07
CA ILE A 154 -11.89 17.96 -6.95
C ILE A 154 -12.57 16.68 -6.47
N LEU A 155 -13.34 16.04 -7.35
CA LEU A 155 -13.97 14.74 -7.06
C LEU A 155 -13.05 13.60 -7.51
N PHE A 156 -12.66 12.73 -6.59
CA PHE A 156 -11.74 11.63 -6.91
C PHE A 156 -12.48 10.35 -7.26
N PHE A 157 -12.15 9.77 -8.41
CA PHE A 157 -12.66 8.50 -8.88
C PHE A 157 -11.51 7.50 -8.99
N PHE A 158 -11.58 6.45 -8.17
CA PHE A 158 -10.62 5.33 -8.19
C PHE A 158 -9.15 5.71 -7.90
N MET A 159 -8.93 6.69 -7.02
CA MET A 159 -7.59 7.12 -6.55
C MET A 159 -7.06 6.30 -5.35
N GLY A 160 -7.76 5.25 -4.90
CA GLY A 160 -7.31 4.38 -3.81
C GLY A 160 -7.06 5.11 -2.48
N LYS A 161 -7.86 6.15 -2.17
CA LYS A 161 -7.71 7.03 -0.99
C LYS A 161 -6.38 7.77 -0.92
N ARG A 162 -5.73 8.04 -2.06
CA ARG A 162 -4.43 8.71 -2.15
C ARG A 162 -4.56 10.20 -2.44
N GLY A 163 -5.07 10.96 -1.48
CA GLY A 163 -5.19 12.42 -1.59
C GLY A 163 -4.06 13.24 -0.95
N TYR A 164 -3.04 12.57 -0.39
CA TYR A 164 -1.99 13.21 0.42
C TYR A 164 -1.18 14.32 -0.27
N TYR A 165 -1.18 14.36 -1.60
CA TYR A 165 -0.45 15.36 -2.38
C TYR A 165 -1.38 16.39 -3.06
N CYS A 166 -2.68 16.36 -2.78
CA CYS A 166 -3.64 17.31 -3.31
C CYS A 166 -3.78 18.50 -2.35
N ASP A 167 -3.36 19.68 -2.79
CA ASP A 167 -3.45 20.94 -2.04
C ASP A 167 -4.69 21.75 -2.46
N ARG A 168 -5.80 21.03 -2.73
CA ARG A 168 -7.12 21.57 -3.08
C ARG A 168 -8.18 20.84 -2.27
N GLU A 169 -9.36 21.45 -2.11
CA GLU A 169 -10.49 20.73 -1.51
C GLU A 169 -10.81 19.52 -2.39
N TYR A 170 -10.96 18.34 -1.80
CA TYR A 170 -11.30 17.14 -2.56
C TYR A 170 -12.29 16.25 -1.83
N VAL A 171 -13.09 15.52 -2.62
CA VAL A 171 -13.99 14.48 -2.12
C VAL A 171 -13.40 13.12 -2.49
N PRO A 172 -12.95 12.32 -1.51
CA PRO A 172 -12.44 10.99 -1.78
C PRO A 172 -13.58 10.07 -2.27
N GLU A 173 -13.28 9.19 -3.21
CA GLU A 173 -14.15 8.07 -3.62
C GLU A 173 -15.57 8.47 -4.07
N SER A 174 -15.66 9.34 -5.06
CA SER A 174 -16.91 9.92 -5.60
C SER A 174 -17.72 8.97 -6.49
N GLN A 175 -17.25 7.74 -6.78
CA GLN A 175 -17.95 6.78 -7.64
C GLN A 175 -19.33 6.36 -7.09
N THR A 176 -19.50 6.30 -5.77
CA THR A 176 -20.78 5.94 -5.13
C THR A 176 -21.85 7.02 -5.33
N LEU A 177 -21.41 8.29 -5.41
CA LEU A 177 -22.29 9.42 -5.68
C LEU A 177 -22.79 9.39 -7.12
N LEU A 178 -21.88 9.21 -8.09
CA LEU A 178 -22.24 9.08 -9.50
C LEU A 178 -23.18 7.90 -9.74
N LEU A 179 -22.91 6.75 -9.10
CA LEU A 179 -23.78 5.57 -9.14
C LEU A 179 -25.20 5.91 -8.72
N LYS A 180 -25.34 6.59 -7.58
CA LYS A 180 -26.65 6.99 -7.05
C LYS A 180 -27.41 7.89 -8.03
N PHE A 181 -26.73 8.86 -8.65
CA PHE A 181 -27.38 9.75 -9.60
C PHE A 181 -27.92 8.99 -10.83
N ILE A 182 -27.09 8.13 -11.41
CA ILE A 182 -27.48 7.34 -12.59
C ILE A 182 -28.59 6.33 -12.25
N GLN A 183 -28.54 5.67 -11.10
CA GLN A 183 -29.59 4.73 -10.66
C GLN A 183 -30.92 5.42 -10.35
N GLN A 184 -30.89 6.69 -9.96
CA GLN A 184 -32.09 7.51 -9.76
C GLN A 184 -32.69 8.02 -11.08
N GLY A 185 -32.11 7.68 -12.23
CA GLY A 185 -32.58 8.13 -13.54
C GLY A 185 -32.34 9.62 -13.80
N LYS A 186 -31.35 10.22 -13.12
CA LYS A 186 -30.99 11.63 -13.35
C LYS A 186 -30.47 11.83 -14.76
N THR A 187 -30.88 12.93 -15.38
CA THR A 187 -30.38 13.35 -16.69
C THR A 187 -28.93 13.88 -16.58
N PRO A 188 -28.20 14.00 -17.70
CA PRO A 188 -26.88 14.65 -17.71
C PRO A 188 -26.86 16.04 -17.04
N GLU A 189 -27.87 16.87 -17.31
CA GLU A 189 -28.08 18.19 -16.70
C GLU A 189 -28.27 18.08 -15.18
N ASP A 190 -29.08 17.13 -14.72
CA ASP A 190 -29.31 16.90 -13.28
C ASP A 190 -28.01 16.51 -12.57
N ILE A 191 -27.20 15.64 -13.20
CA ILE A 191 -25.89 15.24 -12.66
C ILE A 191 -24.97 16.46 -12.53
N LEU A 192 -24.91 17.32 -13.55
CA LEU A 192 -24.15 18.57 -13.49
C LEU A 192 -24.64 19.45 -12.32
N ASN A 193 -25.95 19.63 -12.19
CA ASN A 193 -26.55 20.48 -11.16
C ASN A 193 -26.22 19.99 -9.75
N GLU A 194 -26.27 18.68 -9.52
CA GLU A 194 -25.86 18.08 -8.24
C GLU A 194 -24.38 18.36 -7.92
N TYR A 195 -23.49 18.19 -8.89
CA TYR A 195 -22.08 18.53 -8.70
C TYR A 195 -21.87 20.03 -8.46
N ARG A 196 -22.67 20.90 -9.08
CA ARG A 196 -22.63 22.35 -8.82
C ARG A 196 -23.11 22.72 -7.43
N VAL A 197 -24.18 22.10 -6.94
CA VAL A 197 -24.66 22.29 -5.55
C VAL A 197 -23.56 21.92 -4.56
N MET A 198 -22.78 20.87 -4.86
CA MET A 198 -21.61 20.46 -4.06
C MET A 198 -20.38 21.35 -4.24
N LYS A 199 -20.44 22.36 -5.12
CA LYS A 199 -19.33 23.23 -5.55
C LYS A 199 -18.17 22.45 -6.19
N ALA A 200 -18.43 21.28 -6.76
CA ALA A 200 -17.41 20.53 -7.50
C ALA A 200 -17.03 21.27 -8.77
N THR A 201 -15.73 21.27 -9.08
CA THR A 201 -15.16 21.97 -10.25
C THR A 201 -14.48 21.01 -11.20
N HIS A 202 -13.85 19.95 -10.67
CA HIS A 202 -13.10 18.98 -11.46
C HIS A 202 -13.36 17.56 -10.98
N LEU A 203 -13.11 16.60 -11.87
CA LEU A 203 -13.10 15.17 -11.61
C LEU A 203 -11.70 14.65 -11.92
N LEU A 204 -11.08 13.97 -10.96
CA LEU A 204 -9.81 13.27 -11.14
C LEU A 204 -10.08 11.77 -11.22
N VAL A 205 -9.83 11.16 -12.37
CA VAL A 205 -10.33 9.82 -12.71
C VAL A 205 -9.19 8.89 -13.08
N HIS A 206 -9.11 7.72 -12.44
CA HIS A 206 -8.29 6.62 -12.95
C HIS A 206 -9.06 5.94 -14.07
N LYS A 207 -8.67 6.21 -15.32
CA LYS A 207 -9.43 5.87 -16.53
C LYS A 207 -9.82 4.40 -16.62
N GLU A 208 -8.85 3.50 -16.48
CA GLU A 208 -9.09 2.06 -16.65
C GLU A 208 -10.07 1.50 -15.60
N PHE A 209 -9.88 1.86 -14.32
CA PHE A 209 -10.79 1.43 -13.26
C PHE A 209 -12.18 2.05 -13.39
N PHE A 210 -12.26 3.31 -13.82
CA PHE A 210 -13.55 3.95 -14.07
C PHE A 210 -14.33 3.26 -15.18
N ILE A 211 -13.68 2.98 -16.33
CA ILE A 211 -14.32 2.30 -17.46
C ILE A 211 -14.75 0.89 -17.07
N LYS A 212 -13.86 0.13 -16.42
CA LYS A 212 -14.16 -1.24 -15.97
C LYS A 212 -15.37 -1.24 -15.03
N TRP A 213 -15.34 -0.38 -14.01
CA TRP A 213 -16.43 -0.26 -13.05
C TRP A 213 -17.75 0.17 -13.71
N ALA A 214 -17.72 1.14 -14.60
CA ALA A 214 -18.92 1.61 -15.30
C ALA A 214 -19.58 0.47 -16.09
N ASN A 215 -18.79 -0.31 -16.84
CA ASN A 215 -19.28 -1.44 -17.62
C ASN A 215 -19.80 -2.62 -16.77
N GLU A 216 -19.32 -2.75 -15.52
CA GLU A 216 -19.78 -3.80 -14.60
C GLU A 216 -21.10 -3.42 -13.90
N VAL A 217 -21.35 -2.13 -13.70
CA VAL A 217 -22.44 -1.66 -12.82
C VAL A 217 -23.62 -1.06 -13.58
N PHE A 218 -23.39 -0.50 -14.77
CA PHE A 218 -24.42 0.16 -15.56
C PHE A 218 -24.91 -0.69 -16.74
N ASN A 219 -26.20 -0.58 -17.04
CA ASN A 219 -26.78 -1.12 -18.27
C ASN A 219 -26.53 -0.18 -19.48
N ALA A 220 -26.96 -0.59 -20.68
CA ALA A 220 -26.72 0.16 -21.91
C ALA A 220 -27.25 1.61 -21.88
N ASP A 221 -28.48 1.81 -21.39
CA ASP A 221 -29.11 3.13 -21.30
C ASP A 221 -28.36 4.04 -20.31
N GLN A 222 -27.96 3.48 -19.16
CA GLN A 222 -27.18 4.19 -18.15
C GLN A 222 -25.78 4.56 -18.63
N ILE A 223 -25.13 3.67 -19.41
CA ILE A 223 -23.86 3.97 -20.08
C ILE A 223 -24.04 5.09 -21.11
N GLN A 224 -25.16 5.11 -21.84
CA GLN A 224 -25.47 6.20 -22.77
C GLN A 224 -25.60 7.54 -22.02
N THR A 225 -26.37 7.59 -20.93
CA THR A 225 -26.51 8.78 -20.07
C THR A 225 -25.16 9.24 -19.52
N LEU A 226 -24.33 8.31 -19.04
CA LEU A 226 -22.99 8.62 -18.55
C LEU A 226 -22.11 9.21 -19.67
N ASN A 227 -22.10 8.60 -20.84
CA ASN A 227 -21.31 9.08 -21.98
C ASN A 227 -21.77 10.46 -22.45
N GLU A 228 -23.08 10.71 -22.45
CA GLU A 228 -23.65 12.02 -22.77
C GLU A 228 -23.21 13.08 -21.74
N PHE A 229 -23.32 12.78 -20.44
CA PHE A 229 -22.81 13.65 -19.38
C PHE A 229 -21.32 13.96 -19.56
N MET A 230 -20.50 12.93 -19.75
CA MET A 230 -19.05 13.10 -19.89
C MET A 230 -18.69 13.91 -21.15
N ARG A 231 -19.42 13.73 -22.26
CA ARG A 231 -19.16 14.45 -23.52
C ARG A 231 -19.63 15.91 -23.47
N THR A 232 -20.80 16.15 -22.89
CA THR A 232 -21.44 17.48 -22.89
C THR A 232 -20.85 18.38 -21.79
N TYR A 233 -20.57 17.82 -20.62
CA TYR A 233 -20.29 18.60 -19.40
C TYR A 233 -18.88 18.49 -18.86
N LEU A 234 -18.02 17.67 -19.47
CA LEU A 234 -16.63 17.56 -19.04
C LEU A 234 -15.65 17.86 -20.16
N ASP A 235 -14.57 18.51 -19.76
CA ASP A 235 -13.40 18.74 -20.60
C ASP A 235 -12.18 18.14 -19.96
N ARG A 236 -11.38 17.43 -20.75
CA ARG A 236 -10.09 16.94 -20.26
C ARG A 236 -9.04 18.02 -20.36
N VAL A 237 -8.53 18.45 -19.20
CA VAL A 237 -7.49 19.49 -19.09
C VAL A 237 -6.10 18.90 -18.82
N PHE A 238 -6.01 17.68 -18.31
CA PHE A 238 -4.73 17.00 -18.07
C PHE A 238 -4.89 15.48 -18.16
N SER A 239 -3.85 14.77 -18.63
CA SER A 239 -3.84 13.32 -18.76
C SER A 239 -2.42 12.77 -18.67
N VAL A 240 -2.16 11.87 -17.73
CA VAL A 240 -0.87 11.19 -17.59
C VAL A 240 -1.03 9.88 -16.80
N ASN A 241 -0.26 8.85 -17.14
CA ASN A 241 -0.24 7.57 -16.40
C ASN A 241 -1.63 6.94 -16.16
N GLY A 242 -2.57 7.12 -17.10
CA GLY A 242 -3.94 6.60 -16.97
C GLY A 242 -4.84 7.40 -16.02
N VAL A 243 -4.40 8.58 -15.55
CA VAL A 243 -5.18 9.50 -14.75
C VAL A 243 -5.57 10.71 -15.59
N ASP A 244 -6.87 10.98 -15.66
CA ASP A 244 -7.44 12.12 -16.36
C ASP A 244 -7.97 13.14 -15.32
N LEU A 245 -7.63 14.41 -15.51
CA LEU A 245 -8.29 15.52 -14.85
C LEU A 245 -9.29 16.14 -15.82
N LEU A 246 -10.55 16.16 -15.40
CA LEU A 246 -11.66 16.67 -16.17
C LEU A 246 -12.23 17.90 -15.46
N VAL A 247 -12.48 19.00 -16.17
CA VAL A 247 -13.15 20.20 -15.65
C VAL A 247 -14.63 20.16 -16.01
N LEU A 248 -15.49 20.57 -15.07
CA LEU A 248 -16.93 20.72 -15.30
C LEU A 248 -17.19 21.98 -16.12
N ARG A 249 -17.77 21.82 -17.32
CA ARG A 249 -18.20 22.92 -18.18
C ARG A 249 -19.56 23.45 -17.74
N VAL A 250 -19.69 24.78 -17.78
CA VAL A 250 -20.99 25.46 -17.70
C VAL A 250 -21.33 25.95 -19.11
N PRO A 251 -22.43 25.47 -19.72
CA PRO A 251 -22.90 26.06 -20.97
C PRO A 251 -23.16 27.56 -20.77
N GLY A 252 -22.47 28.41 -21.55
CA GLY A 252 -22.67 29.87 -21.55
C GLY A 252 -21.57 30.73 -20.89
N ARG A 253 -20.49 30.15 -20.34
CA ARG A 253 -19.28 30.90 -19.96
C ARG A 253 -18.17 30.63 -20.98
N ASN A 254 -18.00 31.53 -21.94
CA ASN A 254 -16.74 31.62 -22.69
C ASN A 254 -15.66 31.99 -21.68
N VAL A 255 -14.74 31.08 -21.38
CA VAL A 255 -13.47 31.44 -20.77
C VAL A 255 -12.61 31.97 -21.91
N SER A 256 -12.63 33.29 -22.10
CA SER A 256 -11.68 33.98 -22.96
C SER A 256 -10.27 33.70 -22.43
N ILE A 257 -9.48 33.00 -23.24
CA ILE A 257 -8.03 32.97 -23.11
C ILE A 257 -7.55 34.29 -23.73
N GLU A 258 -7.73 35.39 -23.02
CA GLU A 258 -7.18 36.71 -23.35
C GLU A 258 -7.07 37.44 -22.02
N ASP A 259 -5.88 37.35 -21.43
CA ASP A 259 -5.23 38.35 -20.56
C ASP A 259 -3.93 37.73 -20.03
N LYS A 260 -2.99 37.54 -20.97
CA LYS A 260 -1.56 37.42 -20.69
C LYS A 260 -0.83 38.38 -21.61
N GLU A 261 -1.03 39.67 -21.37
CA GLU A 261 -0.07 40.72 -21.70
C GLU A 261 -0.42 41.94 -20.83
N GLY A 262 0.45 42.20 -19.85
CA GLY A 262 0.32 43.22 -18.82
C GLY A 262 1.38 43.02 -17.75
#